data_AF-A0A527ZH03-F1
#
_entry.id   AF-A0A527ZH03-F1
#
_cell.length_a   1.000
_cell.length_b   1.000
_cell.length_c   1.000
_cell.angle_alpha   90.00
_cell.angle_beta   90.00
_cell.angle_gamma   90.00
#
_symmetry.space_group_name_H-M   'P 1'
#
loop_
_entity.id
_entity.type
_entity.pdbx_description
1 polymer ?
#
loop_
_entity_poly.entity_id
_entity_poly.type
_entity_poly.pdbx_seq_one_letter_code
_entity_poly.pdbx_strand_id
1 'polypeptide(L)' 'MIPDFSQIGWSAPRRAPIEVEGQRMTPEGLAIKHLYNQGDLKGLPHLDTYPGLPPFVRGPYP' A
#
# COMPACT_ATOMS: atom_id res chain seq x y z
N MET A 1 10.73 33.25 -6.96
CA MET A 1 12.10 32.89 -6.53
C MET A 1 12.04 31.44 -6.06
N ILE A 2 12.80 30.55 -6.68
CA ILE A 2 12.80 29.10 -6.36
C ILE A 2 14.00 28.84 -5.42
N PRO A 3 13.84 28.05 -4.34
CA PRO A 3 14.95 27.70 -3.46
C PRO A 3 16.06 26.92 -4.19
N ASP A 4 17.31 27.09 -3.75
CA ASP A 4 18.42 26.26 -4.20
C ASP A 4 18.41 24.91 -3.44
N PHE A 5 17.92 23.87 -4.11
CA PHE A 5 17.80 22.53 -3.54
C PHE A 5 19.14 21.81 -3.37
N SER A 6 20.26 22.33 -3.92
CA SER A 6 21.59 21.77 -3.68
C SER A 6 22.09 22.01 -2.25
N GLN A 7 21.55 23.03 -1.58
CA GLN A 7 21.94 23.45 -0.22
C GLN A 7 21.01 22.87 0.87
N ILE A 8 19.96 22.14 0.49
CA ILE A 8 18.98 21.58 1.42
C ILE A 8 19.30 20.09 1.63
N GLY A 9 19.80 19.76 2.82
CA GLY A 9 20.01 18.37 3.22
C GLY A 9 18.69 17.60 3.28
N TRP A 10 18.73 16.33 2.88
CA TRP A 10 17.57 15.46 3.01
C TRP A 10 17.16 15.33 4.49
N SER A 11 15.86 15.43 4.76
CA SER A 11 15.27 15.10 6.05
C SER A 11 14.06 14.21 5.85
N ALA A 12 13.88 13.23 6.72
CA ALA A 12 12.70 12.38 6.68
C ALA A 12 11.45 13.23 6.98
N PRO A 13 10.39 13.15 6.16
CA PRO A 13 9.16 13.88 6.44
C PRO A 13 8.57 13.40 7.76
N ARG A 14 8.20 14.35 8.63
CA ARG A 14 7.51 14.05 9.89
C ARG A 14 6.12 13.51 9.56
N ARG A 15 5.94 12.20 9.66
CA ARG A 15 4.63 11.56 9.63
C ARG A 15 3.96 11.73 10.99
N ALA A 16 2.90 12.52 11.05
CA ALA A 16 1.96 12.41 12.15
C ALA A 16 1.16 11.10 11.99
N PRO A 17 0.85 10.37 13.07
CA PRO A 17 -0.14 9.31 12.99
C PRO A 17 -1.47 9.94 12.56
N ILE A 18 -1.98 9.52 11.39
CA ILE A 18 -3.32 9.89 10.94
C ILE A 18 -4.21 8.73 11.29
N GLU A 19 -5.12 8.95 12.23
CA GLU A 19 -6.20 8.02 12.50
C GLU A 19 -7.25 8.22 11.40
N VAL A 20 -7.23 7.34 10.41
CA VAL A 20 -8.20 7.38 9.32
C VAL A 20 -9.37 6.51 9.72
N GLU A 21 -10.44 7.15 10.18
CA GLU A 21 -11.69 6.46 10.50
C GLU A 21 -12.58 6.29 9.27
N GLY A 22 -13.39 5.23 9.31
CA GLY A 22 -14.43 4.96 8.32
C GLY A 22 -14.08 3.89 7.29
N GLN A 23 -15.15 3.29 6.77
CA GLN A 23 -15.10 2.28 5.71
C GLN A 23 -16.27 2.51 4.77
N ARG A 24 -16.02 2.31 3.46
CA ARG A 24 -17.07 2.34 2.44
C ARG A 24 -17.57 0.93 2.20
N MET A 25 -18.88 0.73 2.29
CA MET A 25 -19.52 -0.54 1.94
C MET A 25 -19.76 -0.62 0.42
N THR A 26 -19.45 -1.77 -0.17
CA THR A 26 -19.78 -2.08 -1.56
C THR A 26 -21.11 -2.83 -1.66
N PRO A 27 -21.76 -2.87 -2.85
CA PRO A 27 -22.96 -3.67 -3.08
C PRO A 27 -22.76 -5.18 -2.83
N GLU A 28 -21.53 -5.68 -2.98
CA GLU A 28 -21.15 -7.08 -2.70
C GLU A 28 -20.99 -7.37 -1.20
N GLY A 29 -21.18 -6.38 -0.33
CA GLY A 29 -21.07 -6.52 1.12
C GLY A 29 -19.64 -6.42 1.66
N LEU A 30 -18.68 -5.92 0.87
CA LEU A 30 -17.30 -5.75 1.29
C LEU A 30 -17.07 -4.37 1.91
N ALA A 31 -16.37 -4.33 3.05
CA ALA A 31 -15.96 -3.09 3.69
C ALA A 31 -14.57 -2.67 3.19
N ILE A 32 -14.49 -1.53 2.50
CA ILE A 32 -13.24 -0.96 2.00
C ILE A 32 -12.73 0.07 3.01
N LYS A 33 -11.54 -0.15 3.56
CA LYS A 33 -10.86 0.81 4.45
C LYS A 33 -10.43 2.04 3.64
N HIS A 34 -10.48 3.21 4.25
CA HIS A 34 -9.99 4.44 3.63
C HIS A 34 -8.45 4.50 3.52
N LEU A 35 -7.74 3.73 4.34
CA LEU A 35 -6.30 3.60 4.31
C LEU A 35 -5.90 2.14 4.60
N TYR A 36 -4.97 1.62 3.80
CA TYR A 36 -4.30 0.35 4.04
C TYR A 36 -2.81 0.61 4.29
N ASN A 37 -2.21 -0.17 5.17
CA ASN A 37 -0.81 -0.06 5.56
C ASN A 37 -0.09 -1.42 5.51
N GLN A 38 1.20 -1.43 5.84
CA GLN A 38 2.02 -2.64 5.80
C GLN A 38 1.49 -3.76 6.71
N GLY A 39 0.80 -3.42 7.80
CA GLY A 39 0.18 -4.39 8.70
C GLY A 39 -0.95 -5.18 8.05
N ASP A 40 -1.63 -4.63 7.05
CA ASP A 40 -2.70 -5.33 6.30
C ASP A 40 -2.15 -6.46 5.41
N LEU A 41 -0.84 -6.50 5.16
CA LEU A 41 -0.19 -7.58 4.42
C LEU A 41 0.10 -8.81 5.30
N LYS A 42 0.02 -8.66 6.63
CA LYS A 42 0.42 -9.70 7.57
C LYS A 42 -0.43 -10.95 7.40
N GLY A 43 0.22 -12.08 7.10
CA GLY A 43 -0.46 -13.38 6.95
C GLY A 43 -1.14 -13.59 5.60
N LEU A 44 -1.03 -12.64 4.66
CA LEU A 44 -1.45 -12.89 3.29
C LEU A 44 -0.51 -13.92 2.63
N PRO A 45 -1.04 -14.99 2.04
CA PRO A 45 -0.22 -15.95 1.32
C PRO A 45 0.12 -15.39 -0.08
N HIS A 46 1.18 -15.92 -0.68
CA HIS A 46 1.57 -15.63 -2.08
C HIS A 46 1.98 -14.18 -2.39
N LEU A 47 2.44 -13.41 -1.40
CA LEU A 47 2.95 -12.05 -1.64
C LEU A 47 4.22 -12.06 -2.51
N ASP A 48 5.11 -13.02 -2.27
CA ASP A 48 6.44 -13.12 -2.88
C ASP A 48 6.50 -14.17 -4.01
N THR A 49 5.43 -14.32 -4.79
CA THR A 49 5.38 -15.25 -5.93
C THR A 49 5.53 -14.53 -7.28
N TYR A 50 5.86 -15.29 -8.32
CA TYR A 50 6.00 -14.81 -9.71
C TYR A 50 4.80 -15.21 -10.58
N PRO A 51 4.52 -14.48 -11.67
CA PRO A 51 3.52 -14.90 -12.65
C PRO A 51 3.97 -16.20 -13.35
N GLY A 52 3.03 -17.00 -13.86
CA GLY A 52 3.32 -18.28 -14.50
C GLY A 52 3.65 -19.45 -13.54
N LEU A 53 3.59 -19.23 -12.23
CA LEU A 53 3.76 -20.27 -11.21
C LEU A 53 2.47 -20.46 -10.37
N PRO A 54 2.12 -21.68 -9.94
CA PRO A 54 0.99 -21.91 -9.05
C PRO A 54 1.08 -21.06 -7.77
N PRO A 55 -0.03 -20.51 -7.23
CA PRO A 55 -1.42 -20.62 -7.68
C PRO A 55 -1.85 -19.55 -8.71
N PHE A 56 -0.91 -18.99 -9.46
CA PHE A 56 -1.16 -18.07 -10.59
C PHE A 56 -1.89 -16.76 -10.21
N VAL A 57 -1.76 -16.31 -8.96
CA VAL A 57 -2.37 -15.05 -8.46
C VAL A 57 -1.93 -13.83 -9.28
N ARG A 58 -0.72 -13.87 -9.85
CA ARG A 58 -0.17 -12.80 -10.73
C ARG A 58 -0.37 -13.07 -12.22
N GLY A 59 -1.15 -14.08 -12.58
CA GLY A 59 -1.43 -14.48 -13.96
C GLY A 59 -0.74 -15.78 -14.39
N PRO A 60 -1.23 -16.39 -15.49
CA PRO A 60 -0.78 -17.71 -15.95
C PRO A 60 0.50 -17.71 -16.80
N TYR A 61 0.96 -16.56 -17.28
CA TYR A 61 2.13 -16.45 -18.17
C TYR A 61 3.26 -15.65 -17.50
N PRO A 62 4.55 -16.03 -17.66
CA PRO A 62 5.69 -15.32 -17.09
C PRO A 62 5.88 -13.88 -17.58
#